data_AF-A0A7Y3DA51-F1
#
_entry.id   AF-A0A7Y3DA51-F1
#
_cell.length_a   1.000
_cell.length_b   1.000
_cell.length_c   1.000
_cell.angle_alpha   90.00
_cell.angle_beta   90.00
_cell.angle_gamma   90.00
#
_symmetry.space_group_name_H-M   'P 1'
#
loop_
_entity.id
_entity.type
_entity.pdbx_description
1 polymer ?
#
loop_
_entity_poly.entity_id
_entity_poly.type
_entity_poly.pdbx_seq_one_letter_code
_entity_poly.pdbx_strand_id
1 'polypeptide(L)'
;LAPPRPESVDAAESSAPEPAATPPGRGLFALLREDPVFARYQLWQFLIGSANMITEGPLILLVSRDLGASYSESIALALVIPLGLSMLTLPFWAVWMDRIHIAEFRAKHSGLWAASQAVVWLGALHGSLLWIGVGRAVLGVARGGGVLAWQIGHNDFATPERAARYMGVHVTLTGLRGAFAPFLGVLLYVGWQGFTLPGTGVTLPAWSGVGAHTMGVAAAISVTGTLGYVALWRRVRAGA
;
A
#
# COMPACT_ATOMS: atom_id res chain seq x y z
N LEU A 1 -54.66 26.13 -35.18
CA LEU A 1 -54.06 26.35 -33.85
C LEU A 1 -52.91 25.36 -33.68
N ALA A 2 -51.69 25.77 -34.04
CA ALA A 2 -50.48 25.01 -33.74
C ALA A 2 -49.92 25.51 -32.39
N PRO A 3 -49.35 24.65 -31.53
CA PRO A 3 -48.76 25.10 -30.27
C PRO A 3 -47.46 25.90 -30.53
N PRO A 4 -47.12 26.88 -29.68
CA PRO A 4 -45.89 27.64 -29.81
C PRO A 4 -44.67 26.77 -29.44
N ARG A 5 -43.53 27.00 -30.12
CA ARG A 5 -42.23 26.41 -29.75
C ARG A 5 -41.73 27.01 -28.42
N PRO A 6 -41.07 26.23 -27.54
CA PRO A 6 -40.45 26.78 -26.35
C PRO A 6 -39.16 27.52 -26.74
N GLU A 7 -39.12 28.82 -26.46
CA GLU A 7 -37.88 29.61 -26.44
C GLU A 7 -37.16 29.41 -25.10
N SER A 8 -35.85 29.14 -25.21
CA SER A 8 -34.76 29.50 -24.30
C SER A 8 -34.90 29.23 -22.79
N VAL A 9 -34.27 28.16 -22.31
CA VAL A 9 -33.78 28.06 -20.91
C VAL A 9 -32.26 27.80 -20.82
N ASP A 10 -31.58 27.42 -21.91
CA ASP A 10 -30.17 26.95 -21.84
C ASP A 10 -29.09 28.04 -21.91
N ALA A 11 -29.40 29.33 -21.74
CA ALA A 11 -28.43 30.40 -22.01
C ALA A 11 -27.91 31.17 -20.77
N ALA A 12 -28.15 30.71 -19.53
CA ALA A 12 -27.86 31.53 -18.35
C ALA A 12 -27.15 30.84 -17.16
N GLU A 13 -26.41 29.75 -17.36
CA GLU A 13 -25.69 29.11 -16.25
C GLU A 13 -24.26 28.63 -16.59
N SER A 14 -23.58 29.30 -17.52
CA SER A 14 -22.18 29.00 -17.87
C SER A 14 -21.31 30.27 -17.87
N SER A 15 -21.09 30.88 -16.71
CA SER A 15 -20.07 31.91 -16.55
C SER A 15 -19.53 32.05 -15.12
N ALA A 16 -19.52 30.96 -14.34
CA ALA A 16 -18.65 30.92 -13.17
C ALA A 16 -17.21 30.72 -13.68
N PRO A 17 -16.25 31.60 -13.32
CA PRO A 17 -14.84 31.35 -13.64
C PRO A 17 -14.43 30.03 -12.99
N GLU A 18 -14.03 29.07 -13.83
CA GLU A 18 -13.46 27.81 -13.39
C GLU A 18 -12.26 28.13 -12.48
N PRO A 19 -12.23 27.67 -11.21
CA PRO A 19 -11.15 28.01 -10.30
C PRO A 19 -9.82 27.57 -10.93
N ALA A 20 -8.91 28.54 -11.10
CA ALA A 20 -7.65 28.35 -11.80
C ALA A 20 -6.96 27.05 -11.36
N ALA A 21 -6.84 26.10 -12.28
CA ALA A 21 -6.18 24.83 -12.05
C ALA A 21 -4.73 25.10 -11.60
N THR A 22 -4.47 24.82 -10.32
CA THR A 22 -3.12 24.95 -9.76
C THR A 22 -2.19 24.01 -10.54
N PRO A 23 -1.03 24.47 -11.04
CA PRO A 23 -0.18 23.67 -11.91
C PRO A 23 0.21 22.33 -11.26
N PRO A 24 0.11 21.22 -11.99
CA PRO A 24 0.34 19.88 -11.45
C PRO A 24 1.81 19.74 -11.07
N GLY A 25 2.07 19.56 -9.77
CA GLY A 25 3.41 19.27 -9.23
C GLY A 25 3.80 20.14 -8.03
N ARG A 26 3.59 21.47 -8.09
CA ARG A 26 3.89 22.36 -6.94
C ARG A 26 2.82 22.28 -5.84
N GLY A 27 1.56 22.01 -6.21
CA GLY A 27 0.45 21.86 -5.26
C GLY A 27 0.40 20.51 -4.53
N LEU A 28 0.95 19.43 -5.09
CA LEU A 28 0.87 18.08 -4.48
C LEU A 28 1.72 17.98 -3.21
N PHE A 29 3.01 18.31 -3.30
CA PHE A 29 3.91 18.27 -2.16
C PHE A 29 3.70 19.42 -1.18
N ALA A 30 3.06 20.50 -1.62
CA ALA A 30 2.61 21.57 -0.70
C ALA A 30 1.53 21.04 0.27
N LEU A 31 0.62 20.16 -0.19
CA LEU A 31 -0.42 19.60 0.67
C LEU A 31 0.18 18.81 1.85
N LEU A 32 1.25 18.05 1.61
CA LEU A 32 1.95 17.31 2.66
C LEU A 32 2.61 18.22 3.71
N ARG A 33 2.87 19.49 3.37
CA ARG A 33 3.36 20.49 4.33
C ARG A 33 2.22 21.21 5.04
N GLU A 34 1.11 21.46 4.33
CA GLU A 34 -0.10 22.11 4.85
C GLU A 34 -0.83 21.23 5.86
N ASP A 35 -0.93 19.92 5.61
CA ASP A 35 -1.61 18.96 6.47
C ASP A 35 -0.63 17.88 6.98
N PRO A 36 0.02 18.13 8.12
CA PRO A 36 1.02 17.22 8.66
C PRO A 36 0.40 15.94 9.26
N VAL A 37 -0.91 15.92 9.54
CA VAL A 37 -1.61 14.72 10.02
C VAL A 37 -1.82 13.76 8.84
N PHE A 38 -2.34 14.28 7.73
CA PHE A 38 -2.46 13.53 6.47
C PHE A 38 -1.10 13.08 5.94
N ALA A 39 -0.07 13.92 5.99
CA ALA A 39 1.26 13.54 5.55
C ALA A 39 1.85 12.36 6.34
N ARG A 40 1.65 12.36 7.67
CA ARG A 40 2.03 11.24 8.53
C ARG A 40 1.22 9.99 8.22
N TYR A 41 -0.10 10.12 8.04
CA TYR A 41 -0.96 9.02 7.60
C TYR A 41 -0.41 8.38 6.32
N GLN A 42 -0.10 9.21 5.33
CA GLN A 42 0.35 8.77 4.03
C GLN A 42 1.77 8.16 4.06
N LEU A 43 2.66 8.65 4.93
CA LEU A 43 3.98 8.06 5.18
C LEU A 43 3.86 6.63 5.72
N TRP A 44 3.03 6.41 6.75
CA TRP A 44 2.85 5.08 7.32
C TRP A 44 2.17 4.13 6.34
N GLN A 45 1.22 4.63 5.53
CA GLN A 45 0.63 3.86 4.44
C GLN A 45 1.64 3.50 3.35
N PHE A 46 2.57 4.42 3.04
CA PHE A 46 3.63 4.19 2.09
C PHE A 46 4.56 3.06 2.59
N LEU A 47 4.99 3.11 3.86
CA LEU A 47 5.85 2.09 4.45
C LEU A 47 5.21 0.70 4.48
N ILE A 48 4.00 0.56 5.04
CA ILE A 48 3.33 -0.74 5.10
C ILE A 48 3.06 -1.30 3.69
N GLY A 49 2.60 -0.46 2.77
CA GLY A 49 2.40 -0.92 1.40
C GLY A 49 3.71 -1.29 0.69
N SER A 50 4.83 -0.67 1.07
CA SER A 50 6.16 -1.00 0.53
C SER A 50 6.61 -2.35 1.03
N ALA A 51 6.42 -2.63 2.33
CA ALA A 51 6.68 -3.94 2.91
C ALA A 51 5.93 -5.05 2.15
N ASN A 52 4.65 -4.84 1.85
CA ASN A 52 3.88 -5.81 1.07
C ASN A 52 4.46 -6.00 -0.34
N MET A 53 4.73 -4.91 -1.06
CA MET A 53 5.27 -4.98 -2.42
C MET A 53 6.67 -5.61 -2.48
N ILE A 54 7.53 -5.33 -1.49
CA ILE A 54 8.84 -5.95 -1.32
C ILE A 54 8.73 -7.48 -1.16
N THR A 55 7.63 -7.96 -0.58
CA THR A 55 7.45 -9.39 -0.26
C THR A 55 6.95 -10.19 -1.46
N GLU A 56 6.01 -9.66 -2.25
CA GLU A 56 5.28 -10.44 -3.26
C GLU A 56 6.20 -11.10 -4.32
N GLY A 57 7.17 -10.36 -4.88
CA GLY A 57 8.10 -10.93 -5.86
C GLY A 57 9.01 -12.02 -5.28
N PRO A 58 9.78 -11.71 -4.22
CA PRO A 58 10.59 -12.67 -3.48
C PRO A 58 9.83 -13.90 -2.96
N LEU A 59 8.56 -13.74 -2.57
CA LEU A 59 7.74 -14.86 -2.07
C LEU A 59 7.54 -15.92 -3.16
N ILE A 60 7.30 -15.49 -4.41
CA ILE A 60 7.16 -16.42 -5.54
C ILE A 60 8.46 -17.19 -5.74
N LEU A 61 9.61 -16.50 -5.71
CA LEU A 61 10.92 -17.14 -5.83
C LEU A 61 11.18 -18.12 -4.68
N LEU A 62 10.92 -17.72 -3.44
CA LEU A 62 11.05 -18.57 -2.27
C LEU A 62 10.23 -19.86 -2.42
N VAL A 63 8.94 -19.73 -2.71
CA VAL A 63 8.02 -20.88 -2.74
C VAL A 63 8.30 -21.80 -3.93
N SER A 64 8.50 -21.24 -5.13
CA SER A 64 8.65 -22.05 -6.35
C SER A 64 10.07 -22.56 -6.56
N ARG A 65 11.10 -21.72 -6.36
CA ARG A 65 12.50 -22.06 -6.66
C ARG A 65 13.19 -22.70 -5.47
N ASP A 66 13.05 -22.11 -4.28
CA ASP A 66 13.86 -22.50 -3.14
C ASP A 66 13.20 -23.61 -2.30
N LEU A 67 11.87 -23.63 -2.22
CA LEU A 67 11.10 -24.69 -1.56
C LEU A 67 10.54 -25.75 -2.53
N GLY A 68 10.68 -25.54 -3.84
CA GLY A 68 10.27 -26.49 -4.86
C GLY A 68 8.77 -26.81 -4.86
N ALA A 69 7.93 -25.88 -4.37
CA ALA A 69 6.49 -26.09 -4.33
C ALA A 69 5.91 -26.20 -5.74
N SER A 70 4.85 -26.99 -5.88
CA SER A 70 4.15 -27.12 -7.15
C SER A 70 3.57 -25.77 -7.63
N TYR A 71 3.23 -25.72 -8.91
CA TYR A 71 2.60 -24.54 -9.51
C TYR A 71 1.28 -24.17 -8.81
N SER A 72 0.46 -25.17 -8.46
CA SER A 72 -0.80 -24.97 -7.75
C SER A 72 -0.59 -24.43 -6.34
N GLU A 73 0.38 -24.96 -5.59
CA GLU A 73 0.73 -24.46 -4.25
C GLU A 73 1.25 -23.01 -4.32
N SER A 74 2.11 -22.72 -5.30
CA SER A 74 2.65 -21.38 -5.51
C SER A 74 1.55 -20.36 -5.80
N ILE A 75 0.61 -20.68 -6.69
CA ILE A 75 -0.54 -19.82 -6.99
C ILE A 75 -1.49 -19.72 -5.79
N ALA A 76 -1.73 -20.82 -5.07
CA ALA A 76 -2.61 -20.81 -3.91
C ALA A 76 -2.08 -19.84 -2.84
N LEU A 77 -0.79 -19.92 -2.54
CA LEU A 77 -0.11 -19.06 -1.56
C LEU A 77 0.00 -17.61 -2.05
N ALA A 78 0.35 -17.37 -3.31
CA ALA A 78 0.55 -16.01 -3.81
C ALA A 78 -0.77 -15.25 -4.02
N LEU A 79 -1.81 -15.91 -4.51
CA LEU A 79 -3.02 -15.27 -5.05
C LEU A 79 -4.32 -15.78 -4.43
N VAL A 80 -4.60 -17.08 -4.52
CA VAL A 80 -5.95 -17.61 -4.22
C VAL A 80 -6.31 -17.41 -2.75
N ILE A 81 -5.42 -17.81 -1.83
CA ILE A 81 -5.67 -17.70 -0.39
C ILE A 81 -5.80 -16.23 0.02
N PRO A 82 -4.86 -15.32 -0.32
CA PRO A 82 -4.98 -13.91 0.03
C PRO A 82 -6.23 -13.24 -0.56
N LEU A 83 -6.55 -13.48 -1.84
CA LEU A 83 -7.69 -12.84 -2.49
C LEU A 83 -9.02 -13.41 -1.97
N GLY A 84 -9.13 -14.73 -1.85
CA GLY A 84 -10.33 -15.39 -1.34
C GLY A 84 -10.68 -14.91 0.07
N LEU A 85 -9.71 -14.91 0.98
CA LEU A 85 -9.94 -14.41 2.35
C LEU A 85 -10.17 -12.90 2.40
N SER A 86 -9.53 -12.12 1.52
CA SER A 86 -9.81 -10.70 1.40
C SER A 86 -11.26 -10.44 1.03
N MET A 87 -11.83 -11.20 0.09
CA MET A 87 -13.23 -11.07 -0.31
C MET A 87 -14.17 -11.49 0.81
N LEU A 88 -13.90 -12.63 1.46
CA LEU A 88 -14.73 -13.16 2.55
C LEU A 88 -14.77 -12.22 3.76
N THR A 89 -13.67 -11.52 4.05
CA THR A 89 -13.58 -10.63 5.22
C THR A 89 -13.95 -9.18 4.93
N LEU A 90 -14.09 -8.78 3.67
CA LEU A 90 -14.39 -7.39 3.28
C LEU A 90 -15.65 -6.83 3.98
N PRO A 91 -16.81 -7.51 4.04
CA PRO A 91 -18.01 -6.97 4.68
C PRO A 91 -17.81 -6.69 6.17
N PHE A 92 -17.07 -7.57 6.87
CA PHE A 92 -16.73 -7.38 8.27
C PHE A 92 -15.94 -6.08 8.49
N TRP A 93 -14.95 -5.82 7.62
CA TRP A 93 -14.15 -4.61 7.70
C TRP A 93 -14.93 -3.34 7.37
N ALA A 94 -15.85 -3.40 6.41
CA ALA A 94 -16.69 -2.26 6.03
C ALA A 94 -17.53 -1.78 7.22
N VAL A 95 -18.29 -2.69 7.84
CA VAL A 95 -19.14 -2.37 9.00
C VAL A 95 -18.34 -1.79 10.17
N TRP A 96 -17.10 -2.25 10.36
CA TRP A 96 -16.26 -1.72 11.43
C TRP A 96 -15.70 -0.33 11.11
N MET A 97 -15.24 -0.11 9.88
CA MET A 97 -14.66 1.15 9.44
C MET A 97 -15.70 2.28 9.42
N ASP A 98 -16.97 1.98 9.12
CA ASP A 98 -18.06 2.97 9.17
C ASP A 98 -18.30 3.58 10.57
N ARG A 99 -17.76 2.95 11.63
CA ARG A 99 -17.99 3.34 13.02
C ARG A 99 -16.84 4.12 13.65
N ILE A 100 -15.67 4.17 13.01
CA ILE A 100 -14.45 4.72 13.59
C ILE A 100 -13.67 5.54 12.57
N HIS A 101 -12.94 6.54 13.04
CA HIS A 101 -12.05 7.31 12.19
C HIS A 101 -10.94 6.43 11.58
N ILE A 102 -10.53 6.71 10.34
CA ILE A 102 -9.55 5.91 9.61
C ILE A 102 -8.22 5.73 10.35
N ALA A 103 -7.77 6.75 11.08
CA ALA A 103 -6.54 6.66 11.86
C ALA A 103 -6.62 5.60 12.97
N GLU A 104 -7.78 5.46 13.63
CA GLU A 104 -8.01 4.42 14.62
C GLU A 104 -8.09 3.04 13.97
N PHE A 105 -8.83 2.94 12.86
CA PHE A 105 -8.92 1.72 12.07
C PHE A 105 -7.52 1.23 11.70
N ARG A 106 -6.70 2.08 11.06
CA ARG A 106 -5.35 1.74 10.63
C ARG A 106 -4.44 1.37 11.80
N ALA A 107 -4.52 2.03 12.95
CA ALA A 107 -3.72 1.70 14.12
C ALA A 107 -3.95 0.26 14.63
N LYS A 108 -5.21 -0.20 14.60
CA LYS A 108 -5.57 -1.57 15.04
C LYS A 108 -5.37 -2.60 13.93
N HIS A 109 -5.81 -2.27 12.71
CA HIS A 109 -5.79 -3.13 11.54
C HIS A 109 -4.37 -3.44 11.03
N SER A 110 -3.46 -2.46 11.06
CA SER A 110 -2.07 -2.64 10.60
C SER A 110 -1.29 -3.71 11.37
N GLY A 111 -1.71 -4.03 12.60
CA GLY A 111 -1.17 -5.15 13.37
C GLY A 111 -1.25 -6.49 12.62
N LEU A 112 -2.34 -6.73 11.86
CA LEU A 112 -2.49 -7.94 11.06
C LEU A 112 -1.50 -7.99 9.89
N TRP A 113 -1.18 -6.84 9.29
CA TRP A 113 -0.14 -6.76 8.25
C TRP A 113 1.23 -7.09 8.84
N ALA A 114 1.59 -6.52 9.98
CA ALA A 114 2.85 -6.83 10.64
C ALA A 114 2.94 -8.31 11.04
N ALA A 115 1.86 -8.88 11.60
CA ALA A 115 1.79 -10.29 11.98
C ALA A 115 1.95 -11.22 10.76
N SER A 116 1.23 -10.94 9.66
CA SER A 116 1.38 -11.68 8.41
C SER A 116 2.84 -11.72 7.95
N GLN A 117 3.48 -10.55 7.88
CA GLN A 117 4.86 -10.45 7.41
C GLN A 117 5.85 -11.18 8.32
N ALA A 118 5.67 -11.08 9.64
CA ALA A 118 6.49 -11.82 10.60
C ALA A 118 6.32 -13.34 10.45
N VAL A 119 5.09 -13.82 10.26
CA VAL A 119 4.82 -15.25 10.07
C VAL A 119 5.38 -15.77 8.74
N VAL A 120 5.25 -15.00 7.65
CA VAL A 120 5.91 -15.33 6.37
C VAL A 120 7.43 -15.40 6.54
N TRP A 121 8.03 -14.47 7.27
CA TRP A 121 9.46 -14.50 7.55
C TRP A 121 9.87 -15.74 8.36
N LEU A 122 9.11 -16.12 9.40
CA LEU A 122 9.35 -17.36 10.15
C LEU A 122 9.24 -18.59 9.24
N GLY A 123 8.27 -18.63 8.33
CA GLY A 123 8.15 -19.68 7.34
C GLY A 123 9.33 -19.72 6.37
N ALA A 124 9.84 -18.57 5.95
CA ALA A 124 11.00 -18.47 5.08
C ALA A 124 12.28 -18.96 5.77
N LEU A 125 12.49 -18.64 7.06
CA LEU A 125 13.67 -19.08 7.81
C LEU A 125 13.71 -20.60 8.02
N HIS A 126 12.55 -21.23 8.22
CA HIS A 126 12.44 -22.67 8.45
C HIS A 126 12.12 -23.47 7.19
N GLY A 127 12.00 -22.82 6.03
CA GLY A 127 11.57 -23.45 4.78
C GLY A 127 10.20 -24.13 4.86
N SER A 128 9.26 -23.57 5.61
CA SER A 128 7.95 -24.19 5.89
C SER A 128 6.83 -23.54 5.09
N LEU A 129 6.29 -24.29 4.11
CA LEU A 129 5.11 -23.89 3.34
C LEU A 129 3.87 -23.70 4.22
N LEU A 130 3.73 -24.47 5.30
CA LEU A 130 2.63 -24.31 6.25
C LEU A 130 2.65 -22.93 6.91
N TRP A 131 3.80 -22.52 7.47
CA TRP A 131 3.93 -21.21 8.10
C TRP A 131 3.77 -20.07 7.09
N ILE A 132 4.31 -20.23 5.87
CA ILE A 132 4.04 -19.29 4.79
C ILE A 132 2.53 -19.20 4.55
N GLY A 133 1.83 -20.33 4.39
CA GLY A 133 0.38 -20.39 4.19
C GLY A 133 -0.43 -19.71 5.29
N VAL A 134 -0.07 -19.92 6.56
CA VAL A 134 -0.68 -19.20 7.68
C VAL A 134 -0.46 -17.69 7.54
N GLY A 135 0.76 -17.26 7.23
CA GLY A 135 1.06 -15.84 6.96
C GLY A 135 0.24 -15.28 5.80
N ARG A 136 0.10 -16.02 4.69
CA ARG A 136 -0.72 -15.62 3.54
C ARG A 136 -2.22 -15.53 3.88
N ALA A 137 -2.71 -16.42 4.74
CA ALA A 137 -4.08 -16.38 5.22
C ALA A 137 -4.33 -15.12 6.07
N VAL A 138 -3.42 -14.81 7.00
CA VAL A 138 -3.46 -13.57 7.78
C VAL A 138 -3.39 -12.35 6.86
N LEU A 139 -2.55 -12.37 5.80
CA LEU A 139 -2.54 -11.30 4.80
C LEU A 139 -3.91 -11.14 4.15
N GLY A 140 -4.55 -12.23 3.74
CA GLY A 140 -5.85 -12.17 3.08
C GLY A 140 -6.89 -11.46 3.95
N VAL A 141 -6.97 -11.83 5.22
CA VAL A 141 -7.82 -11.14 6.21
C VAL A 141 -7.44 -9.66 6.32
N ALA A 142 -6.15 -9.33 6.44
CA ALA A 142 -5.67 -7.96 6.52
C ALA A 142 -5.92 -7.15 5.23
N ARG A 143 -5.89 -7.80 4.07
CA ARG A 143 -6.06 -7.19 2.75
C ARG A 143 -7.48 -6.67 2.55
N GLY A 144 -8.49 -7.40 3.01
CA GLY A 144 -9.89 -6.98 2.91
C GLY A 144 -10.11 -5.58 3.47
N GLY A 145 -9.70 -5.34 4.72
CA GLY A 145 -9.79 -4.02 5.35
C GLY A 145 -8.79 -3.01 4.77
N GLY A 146 -7.63 -3.47 4.31
CA GLY A 146 -6.59 -2.62 3.75
C GLY A 146 -7.00 -1.95 2.44
N VAL A 147 -7.74 -2.68 1.59
CA VAL A 147 -8.30 -2.18 0.32
C VAL A 147 -9.37 -1.13 0.59
N LEU A 148 -10.30 -1.38 1.51
CA LEU A 148 -11.33 -0.40 1.87
C LEU A 148 -10.70 0.91 2.38
N ALA A 149 -9.80 0.79 3.34
CA ALA A 149 -9.09 1.92 3.91
C ALA A 149 -8.12 2.61 2.92
N TRP A 150 -7.82 1.99 1.77
CA TRP A 150 -7.06 2.62 0.69
C TRP A 150 -7.99 3.45 -0.20
N GLN A 151 -9.15 2.90 -0.56
CA GLN A 151 -10.13 3.55 -1.42
C GLN A 151 -10.79 4.78 -0.80
N ILE A 152 -11.11 4.75 0.50
CA ILE A 152 -11.88 5.84 1.13
C ILE A 152 -11.14 6.55 2.26
N GLY A 153 -10.00 6.02 2.72
CA GLY A 153 -9.33 6.52 3.92
C GLY A 153 -8.74 7.94 3.80
N HIS A 154 -8.56 8.48 2.59
CA HIS A 154 -8.12 9.85 2.39
C HIS A 154 -9.28 10.86 2.52
N ASN A 155 -10.54 10.41 2.39
CA ASN A 155 -11.72 11.27 2.49
C ASN A 155 -11.91 11.82 3.90
N ASP A 156 -11.53 11.05 4.94
CA ASP A 156 -11.59 11.49 6.34
C ASP A 156 -10.76 12.76 6.63
N PHE A 157 -9.78 13.08 5.77
CA PHE A 157 -8.91 14.25 5.93
C PHE A 157 -9.28 15.41 5.00
N ALA A 158 -10.11 15.17 3.99
CA ALA A 158 -10.38 16.14 2.94
C ALA A 158 -11.74 16.81 3.12
N THR A 159 -11.79 18.13 2.95
CA THR A 159 -13.07 18.80 2.66
C THR A 159 -13.51 18.46 1.23
N PRO A 160 -14.82 18.51 0.91
CA PRO A 160 -15.32 18.15 -0.42
C PRO A 160 -14.60 18.88 -1.57
N GLU A 161 -14.24 20.15 -1.36
CA GLU A 161 -13.57 21.01 -2.34
C GLU A 161 -12.11 20.61 -2.57
N ARG A 162 -11.49 19.91 -1.61
CA ARG A 162 -10.08 19.51 -1.65
C ARG A 162 -9.88 18.01 -1.88
N ALA A 163 -10.96 17.22 -1.92
CA ALA A 163 -10.92 15.75 -2.05
C ALA A 163 -10.04 15.27 -3.22
N ALA A 164 -10.17 15.88 -4.40
CA ALA A 164 -9.36 15.55 -5.56
C ALA A 164 -7.84 15.76 -5.33
N ARG A 165 -7.46 16.79 -4.56
CA ARG A 165 -6.05 17.08 -4.23
C ARG A 165 -5.46 16.03 -3.29
N TYR A 166 -6.22 15.59 -2.28
CA TYR A 166 -5.81 14.52 -1.35
C TYR A 166 -5.68 13.17 -2.08
N MET A 167 -6.66 12.82 -2.92
CA MET A 167 -6.62 11.63 -3.77
C MET A 167 -5.40 11.66 -4.71
N GLY A 168 -5.12 12.80 -5.36
CA GLY A 168 -3.98 12.96 -6.26
C GLY A 168 -2.65 12.66 -5.56
N VAL A 169 -2.46 13.15 -4.33
CA VAL A 169 -1.26 12.84 -3.52
C VAL A 169 -1.20 11.36 -3.16
N HIS A 170 -2.31 10.80 -2.71
CA HIS A 170 -2.43 9.41 -2.32
C HIS A 170 -2.06 8.43 -3.46
N VAL A 171 -2.64 8.64 -4.65
CA VAL A 171 -2.40 7.81 -5.83
C VAL A 171 -0.99 8.01 -6.36
N THR A 172 -0.47 9.23 -6.38
CA THR A 172 0.91 9.53 -6.81
C THR A 172 1.94 8.79 -5.96
N LEU A 173 1.79 8.84 -4.62
CA LEU A 173 2.68 8.13 -3.71
C LEU A 173 2.52 6.61 -3.82
N THR A 174 1.32 6.12 -4.12
CA THR A 174 1.09 4.71 -4.44
C THR A 174 1.81 4.29 -5.72
N GLY A 175 1.77 5.12 -6.77
CA GLY A 175 2.47 4.88 -8.02
C GLY A 175 4.00 4.88 -7.84
N LEU A 176 4.53 5.88 -7.13
CA LEU A 176 5.95 5.95 -6.78
C LEU A 176 6.40 4.69 -6.05
N ARG A 177 5.63 4.25 -5.05
CA ARG A 177 5.90 3.02 -4.33
C ARG A 177 5.93 1.79 -5.25
N GLY A 178 4.92 1.66 -6.12
CA GLY A 178 4.83 0.55 -7.07
C GLY A 178 5.98 0.51 -8.08
N ALA A 179 6.56 1.65 -8.41
CA ALA A 179 7.71 1.75 -9.31
C ALA A 179 9.03 1.27 -8.68
N PHE A 180 9.15 1.24 -7.34
CA PHE A 180 10.42 0.91 -6.66
C PHE A 180 10.35 -0.33 -5.76
N ALA A 181 9.32 -0.45 -4.93
CA ALA A 181 9.27 -1.45 -3.87
C ALA A 181 9.34 -2.91 -4.38
N PRO A 182 8.63 -3.32 -5.47
CA PRO A 182 8.73 -4.68 -5.98
C PRO A 182 10.14 -5.04 -6.46
N PHE A 183 10.77 -4.12 -7.20
CA PHE A 183 12.12 -4.30 -7.73
C PHE A 183 13.16 -4.34 -6.60
N LEU A 184 13.01 -3.47 -5.60
CA LEU A 184 13.84 -3.51 -4.40
C LEU A 184 13.71 -4.86 -3.69
N GLY A 185 12.50 -5.41 -3.56
CA GLY A 185 12.30 -6.73 -2.97
C GLY A 185 13.05 -7.82 -3.70
N VAL A 186 12.89 -7.91 -5.02
CA VAL A 186 13.62 -8.90 -5.84
C VAL A 186 15.13 -8.68 -5.73
N LEU A 187 15.60 -7.45 -5.85
CA LEU A 187 17.03 -7.10 -5.73
C LEU A 187 17.60 -7.53 -4.38
N LEU A 188 16.91 -7.26 -3.27
CA LEU A 188 17.30 -7.71 -1.95
C LEU A 188 17.33 -9.24 -1.86
N TYR A 189 16.41 -9.93 -2.53
CA TYR A 189 16.32 -11.39 -2.49
C TYR A 189 17.42 -12.09 -3.27
N VAL A 190 17.64 -11.73 -4.54
CA VAL A 190 18.57 -12.43 -5.44
C VAL A 190 19.94 -11.77 -5.58
N GLY A 191 20.06 -10.48 -5.23
CA GLY A 191 21.28 -9.71 -5.42
C GLY A 191 21.60 -9.40 -6.89
N TRP A 192 22.88 -9.14 -7.18
CA TRP A 192 23.38 -8.86 -8.52
C TRP A 192 24.73 -9.54 -8.77
N GLN A 193 25.02 -9.82 -10.04
CA GLN A 193 26.34 -10.30 -10.47
C GLN A 193 27.31 -9.13 -10.59
N GLY A 194 28.59 -9.38 -10.31
CA GLY A 194 29.63 -8.37 -10.41
C GLY A 194 29.74 -7.87 -11.84
N PHE A 195 29.82 -6.56 -12.01
CA PHE A 195 29.96 -5.95 -13.33
C PHE A 195 30.97 -4.83 -13.31
N THR A 196 31.74 -4.72 -14.38
CA THR A 196 32.70 -3.64 -14.59
C THR A 196 32.04 -2.56 -15.44
N LEU A 197 31.99 -1.33 -14.92
CA LEU A 197 31.46 -0.18 -15.64
C LEU A 197 32.31 0.09 -16.90
N PRO A 198 31.73 0.01 -18.11
CA PRO A 198 32.47 0.22 -19.34
C PRO A 198 33.20 1.56 -19.33
N GLY A 199 34.50 1.55 -19.67
CA GLY A 199 35.30 2.77 -19.81
C GLY A 199 35.80 3.43 -18.51
N THR A 200 35.45 2.92 -17.32
CA THR A 200 35.88 3.52 -16.04
C THR A 200 36.84 2.65 -15.23
N GLY A 201 36.96 1.35 -15.55
CA GLY A 201 37.76 0.40 -14.78
C GLY A 201 37.18 0.05 -13.39
N VAL A 202 36.07 0.68 -12.98
CA VAL A 202 35.42 0.43 -11.70
C VAL A 202 34.62 -0.86 -11.79
N THR A 203 34.98 -1.83 -10.94
CA THR A 203 34.26 -3.11 -10.81
C THR A 203 33.39 -3.09 -9.57
N LEU A 204 32.08 -3.22 -9.76
CA LEU A 204 31.16 -3.42 -8.67
C LEU A 204 31.19 -4.91 -8.27
N PRO A 205 31.47 -5.23 -7.00
CA PRO A 205 31.54 -6.62 -6.56
C PRO A 205 30.15 -7.27 -6.66
N ALA A 206 30.14 -8.58 -6.90
CA ALA A 206 28.92 -9.37 -6.84
C ALA A 206 28.34 -9.34 -5.42
N TRP A 207 27.02 -9.26 -5.31
CA TRP A 207 26.31 -9.37 -4.05
C TRP A 207 25.23 -10.43 -4.19
N SER A 208 25.19 -11.41 -3.29
CA SER A 208 24.26 -12.55 -3.37
C SER A 208 22.83 -12.23 -2.92
N GLY A 209 22.56 -10.99 -2.53
CA GLY A 209 21.32 -10.65 -1.83
C GLY A 209 21.31 -11.22 -0.41
N VAL A 210 20.14 -11.14 0.23
CA VAL A 210 19.89 -11.59 1.61
C VAL A 210 18.84 -12.70 1.70
N GLY A 211 18.34 -13.20 0.55
CA GLY A 211 17.42 -14.33 0.48
C GLY A 211 16.20 -14.17 1.40
N ALA A 212 15.93 -15.18 2.23
CA ALA A 212 14.81 -15.20 3.17
C ALA A 212 14.75 -13.98 4.12
N HIS A 213 15.89 -13.33 4.41
CA HIS A 213 15.92 -12.13 5.25
C HIS A 213 15.26 -10.91 4.60
N THR A 214 15.01 -10.92 3.29
CA THR A 214 14.17 -9.90 2.63
C THR A 214 12.77 -9.84 3.24
N MET A 215 12.21 -11.00 3.65
CA MET A 215 10.93 -11.06 4.37
C MET A 215 11.04 -10.41 5.75
N GLY A 216 12.18 -10.56 6.42
CA GLY A 216 12.48 -9.90 7.69
C GLY A 216 12.56 -8.39 7.56
N VAL A 217 13.20 -7.88 6.49
CA VAL A 217 13.21 -6.44 6.16
C VAL A 217 11.78 -5.93 5.97
N ALA A 218 10.97 -6.63 5.18
CA ALA A 218 9.57 -6.27 4.99
C ALA A 218 8.76 -6.32 6.29
N ALA A 219 8.98 -7.32 7.14
CA ALA A 219 8.35 -7.41 8.46
C ALA A 219 8.73 -6.23 9.37
N ALA A 220 10.00 -5.85 9.41
CA ALA A 220 10.49 -4.71 10.19
C ALA A 220 9.88 -3.38 9.71
N ILE A 221 9.80 -3.17 8.38
CA ILE A 221 9.13 -2.00 7.79
C ILE A 221 7.64 -1.98 8.17
N SER A 222 6.97 -3.14 8.10
CA SER A 222 5.55 -3.28 8.45
C SER A 222 5.29 -2.97 9.93
N VAL A 223 6.11 -3.52 10.85
CA VAL A 223 6.06 -3.22 12.29
C VAL A 223 6.27 -1.73 12.54
N THR A 224 7.25 -1.11 11.88
CA THR A 224 7.53 0.33 12.00
C THR A 224 6.32 1.16 11.55
N GLY A 225 5.70 0.79 10.42
CA GLY A 225 4.48 1.44 9.95
C GLY A 225 3.30 1.30 10.91
N THR A 226 3.13 0.12 11.51
CA THR A 226 2.10 -0.15 12.52
C THR A 226 2.29 0.72 13.77
N LEU A 227 3.52 0.78 14.29
CA LEU A 227 3.86 1.65 15.42
C LEU A 227 3.63 3.12 15.08
N GLY A 228 3.94 3.52 13.84
CA GLY A 228 3.66 4.84 13.30
C GLY A 228 2.17 5.19 13.30
N TYR A 229 1.31 4.27 12.87
CA TYR A 229 -0.15 4.46 12.95
C TYR A 229 -0.66 4.53 14.38
N VAL A 230 -0.15 3.70 15.30
CA VAL A 230 -0.52 3.77 16.71
C VAL A 230 -0.14 5.13 17.30
N ALA A 231 1.07 5.63 17.00
CA ALA A 231 1.50 6.95 17.42
C ALA A 231 0.64 8.07 16.81
N LEU A 232 0.27 7.94 15.53
CA LEU A 232 -0.62 8.89 14.85
C LEU A 232 -2.01 8.92 15.49
N TRP A 233 -2.62 7.77 15.72
CA TRP A 233 -3.92 7.66 16.38
C TRP A 233 -3.91 8.28 17.78
N ARG A 234 -2.86 8.03 18.58
CA ARG A 234 -2.72 8.66 19.90
C ARG A 234 -2.68 10.18 19.81
N ARG A 235 -2.01 10.75 18.80
CA ARG A 235 -1.96 12.20 18.57
C ARG A 235 -3.30 12.76 18.14
N VAL A 236 -3.99 12.11 17.20
CA VAL A 236 -5.33 12.51 16.75
C VAL A 236 -6.31 12.48 17.94
N ARG A 237 -6.25 11.44 18.76
CA ARG A 237 -7.11 11.31 19.95
C ARG A 237 -6.77 12.32 21.05
N ALA A 238 -5.50 12.72 21.17
CA ALA A 238 -5.05 13.72 22.15
C ALA A 238 -5.37 15.17 21.74
N GLY A 239 -6.07 15.38 20.62
CA GLY A 239 -6.47 16.71 20.16
C GLY A 239 -5.31 17.52 19.59
N ALA A 240 -4.48 16.89 18.75
CA ALA A 240 -3.51 17.61 17.91
C ALA A 240 -4.13 18.83 17.23
#